data_AF-A0A929NZQ1-F1
#
_entry.id   AF-A0A929NZQ1-F1
#
_cell.length_a   1.000
_cell.length_b   1.000
_cell.length_c   1.000
_cell.angle_alpha   90.00
_cell.angle_beta   90.00
_cell.angle_gamma   90.00
#
_symmetry.space_group_name_H-M   'P 1'
#
loop_
_entity.id
_entity.type
_entity.pdbx_description
1 polymer ?
#
loop_
_entity_poly.entity_id
_entity_poly.type
_entity_poly.pdbx_seq_one_letter_code
_entity_poly.pdbx_strand_id
1 'polypeptide(L)'
;MTERKSTELPVIHKNDDIFATFDHIQHMIRERADHIFHDRSPDQGDEISDWLSAESEILTDINLTLQDDEDQVVIEGDMEGFLPKEIEIKAKDGMFQITGMHTEKSSSKKKGVTKTTSQQINFCRSFSLPESVETDKMKVKLKNGRFTARIPKTSH
;
A
#
# COMPACT_ATOMS: atom_id res chain seq x y z
N MET A 1 -13.98 10.74 -18.44
CA MET A 1 -12.81 9.85 -18.49
C MET A 1 -11.59 10.74 -18.66
N THR A 2 -10.93 11.08 -17.56
CA THR A 2 -9.78 11.98 -17.58
C THR A 2 -8.55 11.11 -17.39
N GLU A 3 -7.87 10.76 -18.48
CA GLU A 3 -6.58 10.09 -18.43
C GLU A 3 -5.61 10.98 -17.65
N ARG A 4 -5.32 10.60 -16.40
CA ARG A 4 -4.24 11.19 -15.62
C ARG A 4 -2.93 10.66 -16.19
N LYS A 5 -2.39 11.30 -17.23
CA LYS A 5 -0.98 11.13 -17.62
C LYS A 5 -0.12 11.79 -16.54
N SER A 6 0.18 11.04 -15.50
CA SER A 6 1.17 11.43 -14.49
C SER A 6 2.50 10.79 -14.90
N THR A 7 3.47 11.63 -15.26
CA THR A 7 4.86 11.24 -15.58
C THR A 7 5.70 11.04 -14.32
N GLU A 8 5.06 11.04 -13.15
CA GLU A 8 5.71 10.95 -11.84
C GLU A 8 5.90 9.49 -11.44
N LEU A 9 7.02 9.19 -10.78
CA LEU A 9 7.32 7.85 -10.27
C LEU A 9 6.86 7.73 -8.82
N PRO A 10 6.52 6.51 -8.35
CA PRO A 10 6.30 6.26 -6.93
C PRO A 10 7.49 6.68 -6.07
N VAL A 11 7.22 7.05 -4.82
CA VAL A 11 8.28 7.43 -3.87
C VAL A 11 8.98 6.17 -3.39
N ILE A 12 10.30 6.11 -3.57
CA ILE A 12 11.13 4.95 -3.21
C ILE A 12 12.05 5.34 -2.06
N HIS A 13 11.85 4.73 -0.90
CA HIS A 13 12.69 4.87 0.28
C HIS A 13 13.73 3.74 0.29
N LYS A 14 15.00 4.12 0.22
CA LYS A 14 16.14 3.19 0.26
C LYS A 14 16.88 3.19 1.61
N ASN A 15 16.63 4.20 2.44
CA ASN A 15 17.18 4.33 3.80
C ASN A 15 16.05 4.25 4.83
N ASP A 16 16.36 4.43 6.12
CA ASP A 16 15.39 4.59 7.22
C ASP A 16 14.59 5.91 7.15
N ASP A 17 14.39 6.45 5.94
CA ASP A 17 13.51 7.59 5.73
C ASP A 17 12.10 7.27 6.22
N ILE A 18 11.45 8.32 6.73
CA ILE A 18 10.12 8.28 7.32
C ILE A 18 9.15 7.72 6.29
N PHE A 19 8.62 6.53 6.58
CA PHE A 19 7.65 5.83 5.76
C PHE A 19 6.26 6.31 6.18
N ALA A 20 6.02 7.60 5.96
CA ALA A 20 4.96 8.38 6.58
C ALA A 20 3.57 7.79 6.29
N THR A 21 3.41 7.17 5.12
CA THR A 21 2.14 6.56 4.73
C THR A 21 1.89 5.28 5.51
N PHE A 22 2.91 4.42 5.68
CA PHE A 22 2.80 3.23 6.54
C PHE A 22 2.61 3.60 7.99
N ASP A 23 3.41 4.51 8.54
CA ASP A 23 3.29 4.94 9.93
C ASP A 23 1.87 5.46 10.21
N HIS A 24 1.30 6.23 9.27
CA HIS A 24 -0.08 6.68 9.37
C HIS A 24 -1.09 5.53 9.33
N ILE A 25 -0.91 4.56 8.43
CA ILE A 25 -1.78 3.37 8.35
C ILE A 25 -1.68 2.50 9.60
N GLN A 26 -0.48 2.26 10.11
CA GLN A 26 -0.25 1.51 11.35
C GLN A 26 -0.86 2.22 12.55
N HIS A 27 -0.81 3.56 12.59
CA HIS A 27 -1.49 4.34 13.61
C HIS A 27 -3.02 4.17 13.51
N MET A 28 -3.61 4.25 12.31
CA MET A 28 -5.05 4.00 12.14
C MET A 28 -5.45 2.58 12.61
N ILE A 29 -4.66 1.55 12.24
CA ILE A 29 -4.92 0.16 12.64
C ILE A 29 -4.87 0.02 14.16
N ARG A 30 -3.86 0.62 14.79
CA ARG A 30 -3.72 0.61 16.24
C ARG A 30 -4.91 1.27 16.94
N GLU A 31 -5.29 2.48 16.54
CA GLU A 31 -6.44 3.18 17.14
C GLU A 31 -7.73 2.37 16.96
N ARG A 32 -7.90 1.72 15.80
CA ARG A 32 -9.08 0.89 15.56
C ARG A 32 -9.06 -0.40 16.39
N ALA A 33 -7.90 -1.04 16.53
CA ALA A 33 -7.75 -2.23 17.36
C ALA A 33 -7.99 -1.91 18.84
N ASP A 34 -7.51 -0.76 19.33
CA ASP A 34 -7.76 -0.27 20.67
C ASP A 34 -9.26 -0.05 20.93
N HIS A 35 -9.98 0.53 19.96
CA HIS A 35 -11.42 0.67 20.05
C HIS A 35 -12.15 -0.69 20.10
N ILE A 36 -11.73 -1.67 19.30
CA ILE A 36 -12.32 -3.03 19.32
C ILE A 36 -12.07 -3.70 20.67
N PHE A 37 -10.86 -3.57 21.20
CA PHE A 37 -10.47 -4.09 22.49
C PHE A 37 -11.34 -3.51 23.64
N HIS A 38 -11.61 -2.22 23.61
CA HIS A 38 -12.43 -1.57 24.64
C HIS A 38 -13.94 -1.86 24.51
N ASP A 39 -14.42 -2.17 23.31
CA ASP A 39 -15.83 -2.45 23.05
C ASP A 39 -16.22 -3.92 23.26
N ARG A 40 -15.27 -4.86 23.24
CA ARG A 40 -15.55 -6.29 23.38
C ARG A 40 -15.73 -6.71 24.84
N SER A 41 -16.54 -7.75 25.07
CA SER A 41 -16.61 -8.38 26.38
C SER A 41 -15.25 -9.02 26.74
N PRO A 42 -14.79 -8.95 28.00
CA PRO A 42 -13.48 -9.48 28.39
C PRO A 42 -13.27 -10.98 28.10
N ASP A 43 -14.36 -11.75 28.02
CA ASP A 43 -14.35 -13.19 27.73
C ASP A 43 -14.35 -13.53 26.23
N GLN A 44 -14.45 -12.53 25.34
CA GLN A 44 -14.52 -12.71 23.89
C GLN A 44 -13.35 -12.01 23.21
N GLY A 45 -12.46 -12.78 22.57
CA GLY A 45 -11.37 -12.27 21.72
C GLY A 45 -10.00 -12.15 22.39
N ASP A 46 -9.01 -11.76 21.60
CA ASP A 46 -7.62 -11.55 21.99
C ASP A 46 -7.01 -10.42 21.16
N GLU A 47 -5.89 -9.85 21.63
CA GLU A 47 -5.24 -8.68 21.01
C GLU A 47 -4.88 -8.90 19.53
N ILE A 48 -4.53 -10.12 19.14
CA ILE A 48 -4.20 -10.45 17.74
C ILE A 48 -5.48 -10.42 16.91
N SER A 49 -6.58 -11.01 17.39
CA SER A 49 -7.87 -10.95 16.72
C SER A 49 -8.38 -9.51 16.56
N ASP A 50 -8.18 -8.67 17.57
CA ASP A 50 -8.57 -7.26 17.53
C ASP A 50 -7.77 -6.50 16.45
N TRP A 51 -6.46 -6.74 16.41
CA TRP A 51 -5.57 -6.18 15.39
C TRP A 51 -5.97 -6.61 13.97
N LEU A 52 -6.19 -7.91 13.75
CA LEU A 52 -6.56 -8.44 12.44
C LEU A 52 -7.93 -7.90 11.97
N SER A 53 -8.87 -7.70 12.89
CA SER A 53 -10.16 -7.10 12.59
C SER A 53 -10.01 -5.63 12.17
N ALA A 54 -9.23 -4.85 12.93
CA ALA A 54 -8.91 -3.47 12.57
C ALA A 54 -8.20 -3.36 11.22
N GLU A 55 -7.23 -4.24 10.97
CA GLU A 55 -6.50 -4.31 9.71
C GLU A 55 -7.45 -4.60 8.53
N SER A 56 -8.35 -5.57 8.67
CA SER A 56 -9.33 -5.90 7.63
C SER A 56 -10.35 -4.79 7.38
N GLU A 57 -10.62 -3.93 8.35
CA GLU A 57 -11.51 -2.78 8.17
C GLU A 57 -10.81 -1.60 7.47
N ILE A 58 -9.51 -1.43 7.71
CA ILE A 58 -8.74 -0.27 7.23
C ILE A 58 -8.07 -0.54 5.88
N LEU A 59 -7.57 -1.76 5.69
CA LEU A 59 -6.85 -2.15 4.48
C LEU A 59 -7.81 -2.70 3.43
N THR A 60 -7.61 -2.24 2.21
CA THR A 60 -8.20 -2.79 1.00
C THR A 60 -7.26 -3.84 0.43
N ASP A 61 -7.81 -5.00 0.10
CA ASP A 61 -7.06 -6.02 -0.60
C ASP A 61 -6.76 -5.56 -2.03
N ILE A 62 -5.47 -5.55 -2.38
CA ILE A 62 -4.99 -5.26 -3.73
C ILE A 62 -4.28 -6.49 -4.28
N ASN A 63 -4.57 -6.80 -5.54
CA ASN A 63 -3.92 -7.91 -6.22
C ASN A 63 -2.49 -7.51 -6.60
N LEU A 64 -1.51 -8.02 -5.85
CA LEU A 64 -0.10 -7.93 -6.16
C LEU A 64 0.49 -9.33 -6.27
N THR A 65 1.36 -9.52 -7.25
CA THR A 65 2.05 -10.78 -7.50
C THR A 65 3.55 -10.54 -7.55
N LEU A 66 4.31 -11.51 -7.05
CA LEU A 66 5.76 -11.57 -7.17
C LEU A 66 6.12 -12.73 -8.08
N GLN A 67 6.94 -12.46 -9.08
CA GLN A 67 7.54 -13.44 -9.97
C GLN A 67 9.05 -13.39 -9.77
N ASP A 68 9.64 -14.55 -9.55
CA ASP A 68 11.08 -14.71 -9.38
C ASP A 68 11.67 -15.36 -10.64
N ASP A 69 12.26 -14.55 -11.52
CA ASP A 69 12.91 -15.00 -12.75
C ASP A 69 14.39 -15.28 -12.51
N GLU A 70 15.09 -15.88 -13.48
CA GLU A 70 16.54 -16.14 -13.38
C GLU A 70 17.36 -14.85 -13.21
N ASP A 71 17.00 -13.77 -13.91
CA ASP A 71 17.78 -12.53 -13.95
C ASP A 71 17.24 -11.41 -13.03
N GLN A 72 15.99 -11.52 -12.56
CA GLN A 72 15.32 -10.43 -11.82
C GLN A 72 14.11 -10.93 -11.03
N VAL A 73 13.72 -10.15 -10.02
CA VAL A 73 12.42 -10.25 -9.36
C VAL A 73 11.49 -9.20 -9.94
N VAL A 74 10.27 -9.59 -10.30
CA VAL A 74 9.23 -8.72 -10.81
C VAL A 74 8.04 -8.71 -9.86
N ILE A 75 7.65 -7.53 -9.39
CA ILE A 75 6.45 -7.34 -8.57
C ILE A 75 5.47 -6.50 -9.37
N GLU A 76 4.26 -7.01 -9.60
CA GLU A 76 3.25 -6.33 -10.41
C GLU A 76 1.85 -6.52 -9.87
N GLY A 77 0.97 -5.57 -10.18
CA GLY A 77 -0.41 -5.62 -9.77
C GLY A 77 -1.23 -4.42 -10.20
N ASP A 78 -2.53 -4.51 -9.96
CA ASP A 78 -3.48 -3.47 -10.33
C ASP A 78 -3.58 -2.41 -9.22
N MET A 79 -3.32 -1.17 -9.59
CA MET A 79 -3.38 0.02 -8.73
C MET A 79 -4.19 1.12 -9.41
N GLU A 80 -5.29 0.73 -10.06
CA GLU A 80 -6.23 1.69 -10.61
C GLU A 80 -6.78 2.59 -9.49
N GLY A 81 -6.87 3.89 -9.76
CA GLY A 81 -7.30 4.90 -8.78
C GLY A 81 -6.15 5.57 -8.03
N PHE A 82 -4.97 4.94 -7.93
CA PHE A 82 -3.83 5.50 -7.21
C PHE A 82 -2.95 6.37 -8.12
N LEU A 83 -2.50 7.51 -7.58
CA LEU A 83 -1.44 8.31 -8.18
C LEU A 83 -0.06 7.80 -7.78
N PRO A 84 0.99 7.99 -8.59
CA PRO A 84 2.35 7.60 -8.23
C PRO A 84 2.78 8.16 -6.86
N LYS A 85 2.47 9.44 -6.58
CA LYS A 85 2.78 10.10 -5.31
C LYS A 85 2.02 9.57 -4.09
N GLU A 86 0.98 8.78 -4.30
CA GLU A 86 0.16 8.15 -3.25
C GLU A 86 0.66 6.73 -2.92
N ILE A 87 1.72 6.29 -3.60
CA ILE A 87 2.35 4.98 -3.43
C ILE A 87 3.76 5.18 -2.91
N GLU A 88 4.05 4.50 -1.80
CA GLU A 88 5.31 4.51 -1.08
C GLU A 88 5.90 3.10 -1.11
N ILE A 89 7.19 2.98 -1.45
CA ILE A 89 7.90 1.69 -1.60
C ILE A 89 9.17 1.71 -0.78
N LYS A 90 9.44 0.64 -0.04
CA LYS A 90 10.71 0.41 0.67
C LYS A 90 11.24 -0.96 0.29
N ALA A 91 12.54 -1.04 -0.01
CA ALA A 91 13.22 -2.29 -0.30
C ALA A 91 14.50 -2.36 0.55
N LYS A 92 14.40 -3.00 1.72
CA LYS A 92 15.48 -3.07 2.72
C LYS A 92 15.42 -4.39 3.48
N ASP A 93 16.57 -4.86 3.97
CA ASP A 93 16.67 -6.02 4.88
C ASP A 93 15.98 -7.29 4.33
N GLY A 94 16.11 -7.53 3.03
CA GLY A 94 15.49 -8.68 2.36
C GLY A 94 13.97 -8.57 2.21
N MET A 95 13.39 -7.38 2.35
CA MET A 95 11.96 -7.15 2.25
C MET A 95 11.64 -6.03 1.26
N PHE A 96 10.68 -6.28 0.37
CA PHE A 96 10.01 -5.26 -0.42
C PHE A 96 8.65 -4.95 0.21
N GLN A 97 8.45 -3.72 0.64
CA GLN A 97 7.21 -3.21 1.18
C GLN A 97 6.63 -2.16 0.23
N ILE A 98 5.33 -2.24 0.00
CA ILE A 98 4.57 -1.28 -0.79
C ILE A 98 3.29 -0.89 -0.06
N THR A 99 3.08 0.41 0.02
CA THR A 99 1.98 0.99 0.77
C THR A 99 1.36 2.11 -0.06
N GLY A 100 0.05 2.27 0.04
CA GLY A 100 -0.61 3.38 -0.63
C GLY A 100 -1.84 3.85 0.12
N MET A 101 -2.11 5.14 -0.02
CA MET A 101 -3.26 5.81 0.60
C MET A 101 -3.87 6.78 -0.41
N HIS A 102 -5.12 6.51 -0.79
CA HIS A 102 -5.90 7.36 -1.66
C HIS A 102 -7.16 7.85 -0.95
N THR A 103 -7.51 9.12 -1.14
CA THR A 103 -8.80 9.66 -0.66
C THR A 103 -9.64 10.09 -1.85
N GLU A 104 -10.69 9.32 -2.14
CA GLU A 104 -11.67 9.67 -3.14
C GLU A 104 -12.72 10.63 -2.54
N LYS A 105 -12.98 11.76 -3.21
CA LYS A 105 -14.01 12.73 -2.80
C LYS A 105 -15.07 12.83 -3.88
N SER A 106 -16.32 12.58 -3.50
CA SER A 106 -17.49 12.68 -4.37
C SER A 106 -18.47 13.73 -3.84
N SER A 107 -18.84 14.70 -4.68
CA SER A 107 -19.86 15.70 -4.35
C SER A 107 -21.06 15.58 -5.28
N SER A 108 -22.25 15.37 -4.72
CA SER A 108 -23.51 15.32 -5.47
C SER A 108 -24.44 16.43 -5.01
N LYS A 109 -25.06 17.14 -5.97
CA LYS A 109 -26.04 18.20 -5.70
C LYS A 109 -27.43 17.73 -6.15
N LYS A 110 -28.33 17.45 -5.21
CA LYS A 110 -29.74 17.10 -5.49
C LYS A 110 -30.65 17.98 -4.64
N LYS A 111 -31.63 18.63 -5.29
CA LYS A 111 -32.69 19.43 -4.66
C LYS A 111 -32.18 20.44 -3.60
N GLY A 112 -31.14 21.21 -3.93
CA GLY A 112 -30.59 22.24 -3.03
C GLY A 112 -29.68 21.74 -1.92
N VAL A 113 -29.61 20.42 -1.69
CA VAL A 113 -28.70 19.80 -0.71
C VAL A 113 -27.43 19.33 -1.43
N THR A 114 -26.28 19.73 -0.90
CA THR A 114 -24.97 19.24 -1.35
C THR A 114 -24.57 18.11 -0.40
N LYS A 115 -24.44 16.88 -0.92
CA LYS A 115 -23.88 15.75 -0.17
C LYS A 115 -22.45 15.53 -0.67
N THR A 116 -21.50 15.69 0.24
CA THR A 116 -20.09 15.34 0.03
C THR A 116 -19.82 14.05 0.76
N THR A 117 -19.33 13.03 0.04
CA THR A 117 -18.83 11.78 0.62
C THR A 117 -17.35 11.69 0.31
N SER A 118 -16.56 11.26 1.29
CA SER A 118 -15.17 10.88 1.09
C SER A 118 -14.98 9.41 1.47
N GLN A 119 -14.24 8.67 0.66
CA GLN A 119 -13.82 7.30 0.95
C GLN A 119 -12.29 7.26 0.92
N GLN A 120 -11.70 6.68 1.95
CA GLN A 120 -10.27 6.45 2.01
C GLN A 120 -9.99 4.98 1.66
N ILE A 121 -9.03 4.76 0.77
CA ILE A 121 -8.60 3.45 0.31
C ILE A 121 -7.13 3.33 0.70
N ASN A 122 -6.82 2.39 1.59
CA ASN A 122 -5.47 2.15 2.08
C ASN A 122 -5.05 0.74 1.71
N PHE A 123 -3.77 0.52 1.42
CA PHE A 123 -3.22 -0.82 1.31
C PHE A 123 -1.80 -0.87 1.87
N CYS A 124 -1.41 -2.06 2.32
CA CYS A 124 -0.03 -2.36 2.69
C CYS A 124 0.26 -3.81 2.33
N ARG A 125 1.32 -4.05 1.57
CA ARG A 125 1.79 -5.39 1.20
C ARG A 125 3.31 -5.47 1.35
N SER A 126 3.78 -6.62 1.80
CA SER A 126 5.19 -6.92 1.94
C SER A 126 5.50 -8.26 1.28
N PHE A 127 6.64 -8.32 0.60
CA PHE A 127 7.19 -9.52 -0.03
C PHE A 127 8.61 -9.76 0.47
N SER A 128 8.93 -11.00 0.78
CA SER A 128 10.32 -11.40 1.02
C SER A 128 11.08 -11.39 -0.31
N LEU A 129 12.24 -10.77 -0.32
CA LEU A 129 13.15 -10.75 -1.45
C LEU A 129 14.25 -11.81 -1.25
N PRO A 130 14.70 -12.48 -2.33
CA PRO A 130 15.88 -13.33 -2.27
C PRO A 130 17.15 -12.51 -1.97
N GLU A 131 18.15 -13.12 -1.35
CA GLU A 131 19.40 -12.43 -0.99
C GLU A 131 20.19 -11.91 -2.21
N SER A 132 19.99 -12.54 -3.38
CA SER A 132 20.71 -12.27 -4.61
C SER A 132 20.11 -11.11 -5.44
N VAL A 133 19.54 -10.08 -4.82
CA VAL A 133 18.91 -8.95 -5.55
C VAL A 133 19.62 -7.62 -5.31
N GLU A 134 19.69 -6.80 -6.34
CA GLU A 134 20.24 -5.44 -6.28
C GLU A 134 19.10 -4.41 -6.15
N THR A 135 18.59 -4.23 -4.93
CA THR A 135 17.51 -3.26 -4.62
C THR A 135 17.86 -1.83 -5.05
N ASP A 136 19.14 -1.47 -5.07
CA ASP A 136 19.61 -0.17 -5.55
C ASP A 136 19.33 0.08 -7.04
N LYS A 137 19.31 -0.98 -7.84
CA LYS A 137 19.04 -0.92 -9.29
C LYS A 137 17.57 -1.14 -9.62
N MET A 138 16.70 -1.18 -8.61
CA MET A 138 15.27 -1.35 -8.78
C MET A 138 14.66 -0.27 -9.69
N LYS A 139 13.81 -0.70 -10.62
CA LYS A 139 13.05 0.17 -11.52
C LYS A 139 11.56 -0.01 -11.29
N VAL A 140 10.89 1.08 -10.93
CA VAL A 140 9.46 1.11 -10.68
C VAL A 140 8.74 1.88 -11.78
N LYS A 141 7.55 1.40 -12.17
CA LYS A 141 6.65 2.07 -13.13
C LYS A 141 5.21 1.91 -12.67
N LEU A 142 4.43 2.97 -12.82
CA LEU A 142 2.96 2.93 -12.79
C LEU A 142 2.45 3.44 -14.13
N LYS A 143 1.81 2.58 -14.92
CA LYS A 143 1.31 2.96 -16.25
C LYS A 143 -0.07 2.35 -16.47
N ASN A 144 -1.02 3.20 -16.87
CA ASN A 144 -2.41 2.80 -17.14
C ASN A 144 -3.03 2.02 -15.98
N GLY A 145 -2.81 2.46 -14.74
CA GLY A 145 -3.31 1.78 -13.53
C GLY A 145 -2.55 0.51 -13.15
N ARG A 146 -1.55 0.06 -13.92
CA ARG A 146 -0.76 -1.13 -13.58
C ARG A 146 0.60 -0.76 -13.01
N PHE A 147 0.90 -1.31 -11.83
CA PHE A 147 2.16 -1.19 -11.15
C PHE A 147 3.15 -2.26 -11.60
N THR A 148 4.43 -1.91 -11.71
CA THR A 148 5.50 -2.87 -11.92
C THR A 148 6.81 -2.39 -11.29
N ALA A 149 7.37 -3.17 -10.37
CA ALA A 149 8.74 -3.06 -9.90
C ALA A 149 9.58 -4.20 -10.49
N ARG A 150 10.77 -3.87 -10.99
CA ARG A 150 11.78 -4.85 -11.44
C ARG A 150 13.05 -4.65 -10.64
N ILE A 151 13.49 -5.71 -9.98
CA ILE A 151 14.70 -5.72 -9.15
C ILE A 151 15.66 -6.71 -9.78
N PRO A 152 16.76 -6.27 -10.40
CA PRO A 152 17.71 -7.19 -11.01
C PRO A 152 18.39 -8.05 -9.94
N LYS A 153 18.73 -9.29 -10.30
CA LYS A 153 19.55 -10.16 -9.46
C LYS A 153 21.03 -9.82 -9.61
N THR A 154 21.80 -10.05 -8.57
CA THR A 154 23.27 -9.98 -8.62
C THR A 154 23.75 -11.04 -9.58
N SER A 155 24.26 -10.65 -10.75
CA SER A 155 25.00 -11.57 -11.61
C SER A 155 26.23 -12.06 -10.85
N HIS A 156 26.37 -13.38 -10.74
CA HIS A 156 27.59 -14.03 -10.26
C HIS A 156 28.75 -13.83 -11.23
#